data_AF-A0A7C3Q594-F1
#
_entry.id   AF-A0A7C3Q594-F1
#
_cell.length_a   1.000
_cell.length_b   1.000
_cell.length_c   1.000
_cell.angle_alpha   90.00
_cell.angle_beta   90.00
_cell.angle_gamma   90.00
#
_symmetry.space_group_name_H-M   'P 1'
#
loop_
_entity.id
_entity.type
_entity.pdbx_description
1 polymer ?
#
loop_
_entity_poly.entity_id
_entity_poly.type
_entity_poly.pdbx_seq_one_letter_code
_entity_poly.pdbx_strand_id
1 'polypeptide(L)'
;MRKKIILFMTASIAVLALNGCGGTVYDDYYNDYVGDNLTTLFLVDEQGFAYADIPYKCDSMTRWSHTAPNGEFSFIVPDTCEFDFNGLNGVFGDSLDDIVRIVDDRNSGKGGIEYGCESFGISSTFTDGSFDYDQDDVCSFYL
;
A
#
# COMPACT_ATOMS: atom_id res chain seq x y z
N MET A 1 13.41 69.74 -8.61
CA MET A 1 12.20 68.88 -8.72
C MET A 1 12.61 67.45 -8.40
N ARG A 2 11.90 66.80 -7.48
CA ARG A 2 12.31 65.56 -6.81
C ARG A 2 12.00 64.33 -7.68
N LYS A 3 12.97 63.41 -7.72
CA LYS A 3 12.94 62.10 -8.37
C LYS A 3 11.81 61.22 -7.83
N LYS A 4 11.17 60.43 -8.70
CA LYS A 4 10.52 59.17 -8.31
C LYS A 4 10.92 58.08 -9.31
N ILE A 5 11.75 57.18 -8.82
CA ILE A 5 12.01 55.86 -9.38
C ILE A 5 10.85 54.99 -8.91
N ILE A 6 10.18 54.30 -9.83
CA ILE A 6 9.28 53.19 -9.49
C ILE A 6 9.76 51.98 -10.29
N LEU A 7 10.61 51.23 -9.61
CA LEU A 7 10.90 49.81 -9.75
C LEU A 7 9.67 49.02 -9.29
N PHE A 8 9.32 47.89 -9.92
CA PHE A 8 8.68 46.67 -9.35
C PHE A 8 8.27 45.78 -10.54
N MET A 9 9.03 44.72 -10.87
CA MET A 9 8.93 43.32 -10.38
C MET A 9 8.00 42.45 -11.25
N THR A 10 8.59 41.44 -11.92
CA THR A 10 8.30 39.99 -11.84
C THR A 10 7.03 39.54 -12.59
N ALA A 11 6.93 38.36 -13.21
CA ALA A 11 7.65 37.10 -13.04
C ALA A 11 7.67 36.32 -14.37
N SER A 12 8.79 35.63 -14.58
CA SER A 12 8.97 34.55 -15.54
C SER A 12 8.14 33.34 -15.10
N ILE A 13 7.37 32.73 -16.00
CA ILE A 13 6.95 31.34 -15.85
C ILE A 13 7.43 30.62 -17.11
N ALA A 14 8.58 29.96 -16.96
CA ALA A 14 9.05 28.99 -17.92
C ALA A 14 8.07 27.82 -17.91
N VAL A 15 7.40 27.58 -19.04
CA VAL A 15 6.65 26.35 -19.27
C VAL A 15 7.69 25.26 -19.50
N LEU A 16 8.14 24.64 -18.41
CA LEU A 16 8.79 23.33 -18.49
C LEU A 16 7.70 22.34 -18.87
N ALA A 17 7.59 22.09 -20.17
CA ALA A 17 6.95 20.91 -20.69
C ALA A 17 7.63 19.69 -20.04
N LEU A 18 6.95 19.11 -19.06
CA LEU A 18 7.20 17.78 -18.53
C LEU A 18 7.02 16.77 -19.67
N ASN A 19 8.00 16.67 -20.56
CA ASN A 19 8.22 15.48 -21.38
C ASN A 19 8.87 14.42 -20.48
N GLY A 20 8.07 13.92 -19.54
CA GLY A 20 8.38 12.78 -18.69
C GLY A 20 7.45 11.61 -19.04
N CYS A 21 7.21 11.37 -20.33
CA CYS A 21 6.59 10.14 -20.82
C CYS A 21 7.71 9.29 -21.40
N GLY A 22 8.40 8.58 -20.51
CA GLY A 22 9.41 7.59 -20.84
C GLY A 22 9.14 6.40 -19.92
N GLY A 23 8.05 5.70 -20.20
CA GLY A 23 7.71 4.47 -19.51
C GLY A 23 8.87 3.51 -19.63
N THR A 24 9.51 3.24 -18.51
CA THR A 24 10.37 2.08 -18.37
C THR A 24 9.46 0.88 -18.54
N VAL A 25 9.46 0.31 -19.74
CA VAL A 25 8.95 -1.03 -19.98
C VAL A 25 9.81 -1.94 -19.11
N TYR A 26 9.27 -2.34 -17.96
CA TYR A 26 9.72 -3.53 -17.27
C TYR A 26 9.22 -4.72 -18.10
N ASP A 27 10.03 -5.06 -19.09
CA ASP A 27 9.96 -6.36 -19.77
C ASP A 27 10.35 -7.45 -18.78
N ASP A 28 9.66 -8.58 -18.93
CA ASP A 28 9.97 -9.90 -18.41
C ASP A 28 9.81 -10.09 -16.88
N TYR A 29 8.59 -10.51 -16.48
CA TYR A 29 8.33 -11.84 -15.91
C TYR A 29 6.84 -11.95 -15.51
N TYR A 30 5.92 -11.80 -16.49
CA TYR A 30 4.55 -12.31 -16.31
C TYR A 30 4.62 -13.84 -16.48
N ASN A 31 5.07 -14.52 -15.43
CA ASN A 31 5.00 -15.97 -15.36
C ASN A 31 3.54 -16.37 -15.11
N ASP A 32 2.80 -16.51 -16.20
CA ASP A 32 1.90 -17.62 -16.53
C ASP A 32 1.32 -18.43 -15.36
N TYR A 33 0.65 -17.77 -14.43
CA TYR A 33 -0.35 -18.37 -13.55
C TYR A 33 -1.62 -17.52 -13.60
N VAL A 34 -2.30 -17.54 -14.76
CA VAL A 34 -3.74 -17.30 -14.79
C VAL A 34 -4.41 -18.56 -14.24
N GLY A 35 -4.19 -18.85 -12.96
CA GLY A 35 -4.91 -19.89 -12.24
C GLY A 35 -6.29 -19.37 -11.91
N ASP A 36 -7.32 -20.22 -12.04
CA ASP A 36 -8.74 -19.90 -11.84
C ASP A 36 -9.13 -19.36 -10.43
N ASN A 37 -8.15 -19.05 -9.58
CA ASN A 37 -8.29 -18.63 -8.18
C ASN A 37 -7.51 -17.35 -7.81
N LEU A 38 -7.07 -16.55 -8.80
CA LEU A 38 -6.45 -15.25 -8.51
C LEU A 38 -7.48 -14.33 -7.83
N THR A 39 -7.17 -13.87 -6.63
CA THR A 39 -7.98 -12.94 -5.85
C THR A 39 -7.21 -11.65 -5.63
N THR A 40 -7.93 -10.53 -5.65
CA THR A 40 -7.37 -9.19 -5.48
C THR A 40 -8.04 -8.49 -4.31
N LEU A 41 -7.24 -7.91 -3.42
CA LEU A 41 -7.66 -7.11 -2.28
C LEU A 41 -6.83 -5.82 -2.23
N PHE A 42 -7.19 -4.92 -1.30
CA PHE A 42 -6.56 -3.61 -1.17
C PHE A 42 -6.17 -3.34 0.28
N LEU A 43 -5.00 -2.74 0.48
CA LEU A 43 -4.58 -2.13 1.74
C LEU A 43 -4.93 -0.65 1.74
N VAL A 44 -5.76 -0.25 2.70
CA VAL A 44 -6.21 1.13 2.88
C VAL A 44 -6.19 1.54 4.34
N ASP A 45 -6.24 2.84 4.61
CA ASP A 45 -6.46 3.37 5.95
C ASP A 45 -7.94 3.40 6.35
N GLU A 46 -8.22 3.89 7.57
CA GLU A 46 -9.57 4.08 8.09
C GLU A 46 -10.45 5.01 7.23
N GLN A 47 -9.85 5.97 6.51
CA GLN A 47 -10.54 6.87 5.58
C GLN A 47 -10.64 6.30 4.15
N GLY A 48 -9.98 5.18 3.85
CA GLY A 48 -9.93 4.56 2.54
C GLY A 48 -8.83 5.09 1.62
N PHE A 49 -7.83 5.81 2.13
CA PHE A 49 -6.63 6.13 1.36
C PHE A 49 -5.73 4.90 1.27
N ALA A 50 -5.15 4.68 0.10
CA ALA A 50 -4.39 3.47 -0.18
C ALA A 50 -2.97 3.49 0.40
N TYR A 51 -2.53 2.34 0.93
CA TYR A 51 -1.13 2.08 1.26
C TYR A 51 -0.40 1.49 0.05
N ALA A 52 0.26 2.36 -0.70
CA ALA A 52 1.09 1.98 -1.84
C ALA A 52 2.50 1.55 -1.40
N ASP A 53 3.16 0.77 -2.26
CA ASP A 53 4.56 0.36 -2.13
C ASP A 53 4.88 -0.52 -0.90
N ILE A 54 3.86 -1.10 -0.25
CA ILE A 54 4.03 -2.03 0.86
C ILE A 54 4.59 -3.34 0.32
N PRO A 55 5.79 -3.78 0.75
CA PRO A 55 6.35 -5.05 0.30
C PRO A 55 5.51 -6.23 0.77
N TYR A 56 5.25 -7.17 -0.13
CA TYR A 56 4.60 -8.44 0.21
C TYR A 56 5.12 -9.62 -0.60
N LYS A 57 4.99 -10.82 -0.06
CA LYS A 57 5.33 -12.07 -0.72
C LYS A 57 4.38 -13.18 -0.30
N CYS A 58 3.75 -13.82 -1.28
CA CYS A 58 2.92 -15.00 -1.04
C CYS A 58 3.70 -16.30 -1.32
N ASP A 59 3.23 -17.42 -0.76
CA ASP A 59 3.81 -18.75 -0.99
C ASP A 59 3.92 -19.12 -2.47
N SER A 60 2.93 -18.73 -3.28
CA SER A 60 2.91 -18.90 -4.73
C SER A 60 3.93 -18.03 -5.49
N MET A 61 4.55 -17.05 -4.83
CA MET A 61 5.46 -16.07 -5.44
C MET A 61 6.93 -16.45 -5.25
N THR A 62 7.71 -16.29 -6.33
CA THR A 62 9.17 -16.52 -6.28
C THR A 62 9.97 -15.33 -5.76
N ARG A 63 9.39 -14.13 -5.81
CA ARG A 63 10.01 -12.86 -5.41
C ARG A 63 8.99 -12.01 -4.65
N TRP A 64 9.52 -11.10 -3.83
CA TRP A 64 8.72 -10.03 -3.25
C TRP A 64 8.14 -9.13 -4.35
N SER A 65 6.96 -8.62 -4.10
CA SER A 65 6.28 -7.58 -4.87
C SER A 65 5.92 -6.43 -3.93
N HIS A 66 5.30 -5.40 -4.47
CA HIS A 66 4.83 -4.24 -3.71
C HIS A 66 3.37 -3.97 -4.05
N THR A 67 2.58 -3.47 -3.09
CA THR A 67 1.23 -3.01 -3.35
C THR A 67 1.24 -1.90 -4.40
N ALA A 68 0.28 -1.93 -5.32
CA ALA A 68 0.18 -0.93 -6.38
C ALA A 68 -0.21 0.45 -5.79
N PRO A 69 -0.16 1.56 -6.57
CA PRO A 69 -0.49 2.90 -6.09
C PRO A 69 -1.90 3.07 -5.48
N ASN A 70 -2.82 2.17 -5.79
CA ASN A 70 -4.17 2.07 -5.22
C ASN A 70 -4.27 1.09 -4.04
N GLY A 71 -3.14 0.61 -3.51
CA GLY A 71 -3.07 -0.33 -2.38
C GLY A 71 -3.33 -1.78 -2.78
N GLU A 72 -3.47 -2.06 -4.08
CA GLU A 72 -3.84 -3.36 -4.60
C GLU A 72 -2.73 -4.39 -4.43
N PHE A 73 -3.12 -5.60 -4.03
CA PHE A 73 -2.29 -6.80 -4.08
C PHE A 73 -3.13 -7.98 -4.55
N SER A 74 -2.48 -8.98 -5.16
CA SER A 74 -3.14 -10.18 -5.67
C SER A 74 -2.41 -11.45 -5.23
N PHE A 75 -3.18 -12.51 -5.00
CA PHE A 75 -2.71 -13.79 -4.48
C PHE A 75 -3.58 -14.94 -5.02
N ILE A 76 -3.10 -16.18 -4.91
CA ILE A 76 -3.83 -17.36 -5.37
C ILE A 76 -4.43 -18.06 -4.15
N VAL A 77 -5.75 -18.21 -4.10
CA VAL A 77 -6.39 -18.88 -2.95
C VAL A 77 -6.18 -20.41 -3.02
N PRO A 78 -5.75 -21.09 -1.92
CA PRO A 78 -5.27 -20.50 -0.67
C PRO A 78 -3.77 -20.16 -0.73
N ASP A 79 -3.40 -18.98 -0.23
CA ASP A 79 -2.00 -18.53 -0.13
C ASP A 79 -1.74 -17.94 1.26
N THR A 80 -0.57 -18.20 1.84
CA THR A 80 -0.09 -17.36 2.93
C THR A 80 0.71 -16.21 2.33
N CYS A 81 0.35 -14.97 2.65
CA CYS A 81 1.05 -13.78 2.19
C CYS A 81 1.67 -13.02 3.37
N GLU A 82 2.98 -12.83 3.31
CA GLU A 82 3.76 -12.05 4.25
C GLU A 82 3.82 -10.59 3.77
N PHE A 83 3.53 -9.64 4.67
CA PHE A 83 3.61 -8.20 4.44
C PHE A 83 4.62 -7.59 5.40
N ASP A 84 5.46 -6.71 4.89
CA ASP A 84 6.43 -5.93 5.67
C ASP A 84 5.87 -4.51 5.88
N PHE A 85 5.47 -4.19 7.11
CA PHE A 85 4.91 -2.89 7.47
C PHE A 85 5.95 -1.92 8.03
N ASN A 86 7.24 -2.16 7.79
CA ASN A 86 8.31 -1.25 8.16
C ASN A 86 8.08 0.17 7.63
N GLY A 87 8.17 1.15 8.52
CA GLY A 87 7.92 2.55 8.22
C GLY A 87 6.47 3.01 8.38
N LEU A 88 5.53 2.12 8.70
CA LEU A 88 4.21 2.51 9.21
C LEU A 88 4.24 2.65 10.74
N ASN A 89 3.40 3.52 11.27
CA ASN A 89 3.22 3.68 12.71
C ASN A 89 2.03 2.86 13.22
N GLY A 90 2.09 1.54 13.07
CA GLY A 90 1.15 0.66 13.76
C GLY A 90 1.52 0.62 15.23
N VAL A 91 0.96 1.47 16.08
CA VAL A 91 1.19 1.37 17.53
C VAL A 91 -0.18 1.31 18.14
N PHE A 92 -0.63 0.07 18.36
CA PHE A 92 -1.98 -0.17 18.82
C PHE A 92 -2.29 0.64 20.09
N GLY A 93 -3.25 1.56 19.97
CA GLY A 93 -3.70 2.40 21.07
C GLY A 93 -2.96 3.73 21.26
N ASP A 94 -2.06 4.12 20.36
CA ASP A 94 -1.58 5.50 20.27
C ASP A 94 -2.54 6.37 19.42
N SER A 95 -2.55 7.66 19.70
CA SER A 95 -3.26 8.71 18.95
C SER A 95 -2.76 8.92 17.51
N LEU A 96 -1.60 8.36 17.16
CA LEU A 96 -0.96 8.45 15.85
C LEU A 96 -0.95 7.09 15.11
N ASP A 97 -1.73 6.13 15.57
CA ASP A 97 -1.78 4.77 15.02
C ASP A 97 -2.25 4.78 13.55
N ASP A 98 -1.42 4.22 12.65
CA ASP A 98 -1.74 4.04 11.24
C ASP A 98 -2.64 2.80 11.12
N ILE A 99 -3.95 2.99 11.15
CA ILE A 99 -4.90 1.86 11.04
C ILE A 99 -4.90 1.33 9.60
N VAL A 100 -4.35 0.12 9.40
CA VAL A 100 -4.37 -0.58 8.11
C VAL A 100 -5.58 -1.52 8.04
N ARG A 101 -6.25 -1.54 6.88
CA ARG A 101 -7.42 -2.38 6.60
C ARG A 101 -7.24 -3.14 5.29
N ILE A 102 -7.59 -4.42 5.30
CA ILE A 102 -7.74 -5.24 4.09
C ILE A 102 -9.19 -5.14 3.61
N VAL A 103 -9.40 -4.66 2.38
CA VAL A 103 -10.73 -4.43 1.80
C VAL A 103 -10.86 -5.03 0.39
N ASP A 104 -12.09 -5.16 -0.10
CA ASP A 104 -12.36 -5.46 -1.52
C ASP A 104 -12.46 -4.21 -2.41
N ASP A 105 -12.81 -4.42 -3.68
CA ASP A 105 -13.00 -3.42 -4.72
C ASP A 105 -14.09 -2.37 -4.39
N ARG A 106 -14.93 -2.62 -3.37
CA ARG A 106 -15.98 -1.72 -2.90
C ARG A 106 -15.60 -1.03 -1.59
N ASN A 107 -14.34 -1.14 -1.16
CA ASN A 107 -13.86 -0.67 0.14
C ASN A 107 -14.61 -1.33 1.32
N SER A 108 -15.13 -2.55 1.12
CA SER A 108 -15.73 -3.33 2.19
C SER A 108 -14.64 -4.15 2.89
N GLY A 109 -14.57 -3.99 4.20
CA GLY A 109 -13.68 -4.75 5.08
C GLY A 109 -13.74 -6.26 4.88
N LYS A 110 -12.58 -6.90 4.85
CA LYS A 110 -12.45 -8.36 4.90
C LYS A 110 -12.08 -8.83 6.31
N GLY A 111 -13.11 -9.07 7.11
CA GLY A 111 -12.96 -9.64 8.45
C GLY A 111 -12.80 -11.16 8.47
N GLY A 112 -12.23 -11.67 9.56
CA GLY A 112 -12.04 -13.10 9.79
C GLY A 112 -10.89 -13.74 9.01
N ILE A 113 -10.01 -12.94 8.40
CA ILE A 113 -8.76 -13.43 7.82
C ILE A 113 -7.83 -13.72 9.01
N GLU A 114 -7.41 -14.97 9.15
CA GLU A 114 -6.41 -15.34 10.15
C GLU A 114 -5.07 -14.70 9.77
N TYR A 115 -4.36 -14.15 10.74
CA TYR A 115 -3.05 -13.54 10.53
C TYR A 115 -2.15 -13.77 11.73
N GLY A 116 -0.85 -13.66 11.54
CA GLY A 116 0.14 -13.64 12.61
C GLY A 116 1.19 -12.57 12.37
N CYS A 117 1.36 -11.66 13.33
CA CYS A 117 2.44 -10.66 13.33
C CYS A 117 3.51 -11.05 14.35
N GLU A 118 4.75 -10.65 14.10
CA GLU A 118 5.90 -10.97 14.97
C GLU A 118 5.67 -10.52 16.43
N SER A 119 5.05 -9.35 16.63
CA SER A 119 4.86 -8.78 17.98
C SER A 119 3.65 -9.32 18.75
N PHE A 120 2.59 -9.78 18.06
CA PHE A 120 1.30 -10.14 18.71
C PHE A 120 0.93 -11.63 18.64
N GLY A 121 1.61 -12.42 17.81
CA GLY A 121 1.23 -13.80 17.55
C GLY A 121 -0.01 -13.88 16.64
N ILE A 122 -0.78 -14.98 16.75
CA ILE A 122 -1.88 -15.29 15.82
C ILE A 122 -3.20 -14.66 16.29
N SER A 123 -3.90 -13.99 15.37
CA SER A 123 -5.20 -13.38 15.56
C SER A 123 -6.02 -13.43 14.25
N SER A 124 -7.12 -12.68 14.18
CA SER A 124 -7.95 -12.55 12.97
C SER A 124 -8.38 -11.11 12.73
N THR A 125 -8.45 -10.68 11.47
CA THR A 125 -8.91 -9.33 11.10
C THR A 125 -10.31 -9.04 11.66
N PHE A 126 -10.54 -7.80 12.08
CA PHE A 126 -11.85 -7.33 12.52
C PHE A 126 -12.83 -7.24 11.35
N THR A 127 -14.13 -7.10 11.63
CA THR A 127 -15.21 -7.07 10.62
C THR A 127 -14.98 -6.03 9.51
N ASP A 128 -14.33 -4.91 9.83
CA ASP A 128 -14.02 -3.84 8.89
C ASP A 128 -12.70 -4.03 8.13
N GLY A 129 -12.04 -5.17 8.32
CA GLY A 129 -10.77 -5.54 7.70
C GLY A 129 -9.53 -5.03 8.42
N SER A 130 -9.68 -4.27 9.51
CA SER A 130 -8.55 -3.83 10.32
C SER A 130 -7.90 -5.00 11.06
N PHE A 131 -6.65 -4.82 11.49
CA PHE A 131 -5.91 -5.79 12.30
C PHE A 131 -4.89 -5.07 13.17
N ASP A 132 -4.49 -5.72 14.27
CA ASP A 132 -3.47 -5.20 15.17
C ASP A 132 -2.08 -5.59 14.66
N TYR A 133 -1.17 -4.62 14.58
CA TYR A 133 0.24 -4.78 14.23
C TYR A 133 1.07 -3.70 14.94
N ASP A 134 2.38 -3.94 15.08
CA ASP A 134 3.33 -3.01 15.68
C ASP A 134 4.18 -2.35 14.58
N GLN A 135 4.82 -1.23 14.91
CA GLN A 135 5.79 -0.59 14.02
C GLN A 135 6.90 -1.60 13.68
N ASP A 136 7.21 -1.69 12.39
CA ASP A 136 8.21 -2.60 11.83
C ASP A 136 7.83 -4.09 11.93
N ASP A 137 6.55 -4.41 12.17
CA ASP A 137 6.09 -5.79 12.11
C ASP A 137 6.08 -6.35 10.68
N VAL A 138 6.48 -7.62 10.61
CA VAL A 138 6.18 -8.49 9.49
C VAL A 138 4.99 -9.37 9.87
N CYS A 139 3.93 -9.31 9.07
CA CYS A 139 2.68 -10.02 9.33
C CYS A 139 2.37 -11.00 8.19
N SER A 140 2.04 -12.24 8.56
CA SER A 140 1.58 -13.28 7.64
C SER A 140 0.06 -13.40 7.69
N PHE A 141 -0.61 -13.32 6.54
CA PHE A 141 -2.06 -13.50 6.38
C PHE A 141 -2.36 -14.79 5.63
N TYR A 142 -3.31 -15.59 6.14
CA TYR A 142 -3.76 -16.83 5.50
C TYR A 142 -5.00 -16.54 4.64
N LEU A 143 -4.78 -16.38 3.33
CA LEU A 143 -5.75 -15.82 2.36
C LEU A 143 -6.31 -16.86 1.38
#